data_AF-A0A3E4ZBB8-F1
#
_entry.id   AF-A0A3E4ZBB8-F1
#
_cell.length_a   1.000
_cell.length_b   1.000
_cell.length_c   1.000
_cell.angle_alpha   90.00
_cell.angle_beta   90.00
_cell.angle_gamma   90.00
#
_symmetry.space_group_name_H-M   'P 1'
#
loop_
_entity.id
_entity.type
_entity.pdbx_description
1 polymer ?
#
loop_
_entity_poly.entity_id
_entity_poly.type
_entity_poly.pdbx_seq_one_letter_code
_entity_poly.pdbx_strand_id
1 'polypeptide(L)' 'MYLECDCSQISIEEWEKKMKGSRPINYKWLICRIRKNIPLLYKELCLNFYNPYENRCRVNKRYYILVHSATEYFIRK' A
#
# COMPACT_ATOMS: atom_id res chain seq x y z
N MET A 1 -3.29 -11.60 4.10
CA MET A 1 -2.80 -10.46 3.31
C MET A 1 -3.07 -10.65 1.82
N TYR A 2 -3.78 -9.71 1.19
CA TYR A 2 -4.01 -9.68 -0.26
C TYR A 2 -4.20 -8.22 -0.74
N LEU A 3 -3.92 -7.95 -2.02
CA LEU A 3 -4.25 -6.66 -2.63
C LEU A 3 -5.77 -6.60 -2.80
N GLU A 4 -6.41 -5.62 -2.17
CA GLU A 4 -7.87 -5.48 -2.26
C GLU A 4 -8.28 -4.58 -3.42
N CYS A 5 -7.66 -3.41 -3.53
CA CYS A 5 -7.89 -2.46 -4.62
C CYS A 5 -6.78 -1.41 -4.65
N ASP A 6 -6.72 -0.63 -5.72
CA ASP A 6 -5.99 0.63 -5.76
C ASP A 6 -6.95 1.83 -5.80
N CYS A 7 -6.42 3.04 -5.63
CA CYS A 7 -7.23 4.26 -5.56
C CYS A 7 -7.98 4.60 -6.86
N SER A 8 -7.57 4.08 -8.02
CA SER A 8 -8.27 4.29 -9.29
C SER A 8 -9.55 3.44 -9.42
N GLN A 9 -9.69 2.41 -8.58
CA GLN A 9 -10.80 1.44 -8.64
C GLN A 9 -11.96 1.78 -7.69
N ILE A 10 -11.85 2.84 -6.90
CA ILE A 10 -12.81 3.20 -5.84
C ILE A 10 -13.21 4.66 -5.93
N SER A 11 -14.37 5.01 -5.35
CA SER A 11 -14.79 6.39 -5.22
C SER A 11 -13.99 7.12 -4.13
N ILE A 12 -14.06 8.45 -4.13
CA ILE A 12 -13.39 9.28 -3.12
C ILE A 12 -13.91 8.98 -1.70
N GLU A 13 -15.21 8.70 -1.55
CA GLU A 13 -15.79 8.40 -0.24
C GLU A 13 -15.28 7.06 0.32
N GLU A 14 -15.09 6.06 -0.55
CA GLU A 14 -14.53 4.78 -0.14
C GLU A 14 -13.02 4.91 0.15
N TRP A 15 -12.31 5.73 -0.62
CA TRP A 15 -10.91 6.07 -0.35
C TRP A 15 -10.75 6.71 1.04
N GLU A 16 -11.58 7.72 1.37
CA GLU A 16 -11.55 8.38 2.67
C GLU A 16 -11.81 7.40 3.82
N LYS A 17 -12.78 6.49 3.66
CA LYS A 17 -13.06 5.42 4.63
C LYS A 17 -11.87 4.49 4.82
N LYS A 18 -11.21 4.07 3.73
CA LYS A 18 -10.03 3.20 3.79
C LYS A 18 -8.81 3.90 4.38
N MET A 19 -8.68 5.21 4.17
CA MET A 19 -7.61 6.05 4.71
C MET A 19 -7.83 6.46 6.17
N LYS A 20 -9.05 6.39 6.67
CA LYS A 20 -9.41 6.81 8.04
C LYS A 20 -8.50 6.18 9.11
N GLY A 21 -7.96 7.04 9.98
CA GLY A 21 -7.10 6.63 11.10
C GLY A 21 -5.76 6.01 10.67
N SER A 22 -5.34 6.22 9.42
CA SER A 22 -4.03 5.77 8.97
C SER A 22 -2.90 6.64 9.52
N ARG A 23 -1.78 5.99 9.81
CA ARG A 23 -0.54 6.61 10.30
C ARG A 23 0.63 6.18 9.41
N PRO A 24 1.73 6.95 9.35
CA PRO A 24 2.92 6.56 8.60
C PRO A 24 3.42 5.17 9.00
N ILE A 25 4.00 4.45 8.03
CA ILE A 25 4.63 3.14 8.25
C ILE A 25 6.06 3.14 7.72
N ASN A 26 6.92 2.35 8.36
CA ASN A 26 8.26 2.10 7.83
C ASN A 26 8.17 1.37 6.47
N TYR A 27 8.63 2.04 5.41
CA TYR A 27 8.57 1.53 4.04
C TYR A 27 9.35 0.21 3.87
N LYS A 28 10.60 0.14 4.35
CA LYS A 28 11.43 -1.08 4.24
C LYS A 28 10.74 -2.29 4.88
N TRP A 29 10.12 -2.10 6.04
CA TRP A 29 9.36 -3.15 6.71
C TRP A 29 8.12 -3.58 5.90
N LEU A 30 7.38 -2.62 5.36
CA LEU A 30 6.20 -2.88 4.52
C LEU A 30 6.59 -3.70 3.29
N ILE A 31 7.65 -3.30 2.60
CA ILE A 31 8.14 -3.97 1.39
C ILE A 31 8.60 -5.40 1.69
N CYS A 32 9.29 -5.63 2.81
CA CYS A 32 9.63 -6.98 3.28
C CYS A 32 8.38 -7.83 3.54
N ARG A 33 7.30 -7.26 4.09
CA ARG A 33 6.03 -7.96 4.30
C ARG A 33 5.34 -8.28 2.98
N ILE A 34 5.30 -7.33 2.04
CA ILE A 34 4.73 -7.53 0.69
C ILE A 34 5.50 -8.62 -0.04
N ARG A 35 6.83 -8.55 -0.07
CA ARG A 35 7.69 -9.59 -0.69
C ARG A 35 7.41 -10.98 -0.15
N LYS A 36 7.16 -11.11 1.16
CA LYS A 36 6.90 -12.40 1.82
C LYS A 36 5.50 -12.96 1.54
N ASN A 37 4.46 -12.11 1.52
CA ASN A 37 3.07 -12.58 1.50
C ASN A 37 2.36 -12.39 0.15
N ILE A 38 2.79 -11.41 -0.66
CA ILE A 38 2.23 -11.12 -1.99
C ILE A 38 3.40 -10.89 -2.97
N PRO A 39 4.20 -11.94 -3.26
CA PRO A 39 5.41 -11.81 -4.07
C PRO A 39 5.13 -11.40 -5.52
N LEU A 40 3.93 -11.69 -6.06
CA LEU A 40 3.52 -11.26 -7.40
C LEU A 40 3.43 -9.73 -7.46
N LEU A 41 2.68 -9.10 -6.54
CA LEU A 41 2.58 -7.65 -6.44
C LEU A 41 3.95 -6.97 -6.27
N TYR A 42 4.84 -7.58 -5.48
CA TYR A 42 6.20 -7.07 -5.31
C TYR A 42 6.96 -6.98 -6.63
N LYS A 43 6.81 -8.00 -7.49
CA LYS A 43 7.45 -8.05 -8.82
C LYS A 43 6.77 -7.11 -9.80
N GLU A 44 5.44 -7.09 -9.85
CA GLU A 44 4.66 -6.26 -10.78
C GLU A 44 4.88 -4.77 -10.55
N LEU A 45 4.99 -4.35 -9.28
CA LEU A 45 5.26 -2.97 -8.93
C LEU A 45 6.76 -2.64 -8.87
N CYS A 46 7.64 -3.59 -9.22
CA CYS A 46 9.10 -3.38 -9.23
C CYS A 46 9.63 -2.78 -7.90
N LEU A 47 9.13 -3.29 -6.77
CA LEU A 47 9.39 -2.75 -5.42
C LEU A 47 10.84 -2.93 -4.92
N ASN A 48 11.71 -3.49 -5.75
CA ASN A 48 13.14 -3.56 -5.57
C ASN A 48 13.87 -2.26 -5.97
N PHE A 49 13.21 -1.34 -6.68
CA PHE A 49 13.79 -0.04 -7.04
C PHE A 49 13.37 1.07 -6.07
N TYR A 50 14.02 2.22 -6.21
CA TYR A 50 13.71 3.42 -5.42
C TYR A 50 12.26 3.88 -5.67
N ASN A 51 11.55 4.16 -4.59
CA ASN A 51 10.19 4.69 -4.63
C ASN A 51 10.16 6.11 -4.02
N PRO A 52 9.94 7.17 -4.82
CA PRO A 52 9.89 8.54 -4.30
C PRO A 52 8.71 8.81 -3.35
N TYR A 53 7.73 7.90 -3.29
CA TYR A 53 6.55 7.99 -2.42
C TYR A 53 6.68 7.14 -1.15
N GLU A 54 7.86 6.63 -0.81
CA GLU A 54 8.07 5.79 0.38
C GLU A 54 7.52 6.42 1.67
N ASN A 55 7.68 7.74 1.83
CA ASN A 55 7.24 8.50 3.01
C ASN A 55 5.73 8.76 3.03
N ARG A 56 5.01 8.43 1.95
CA ARG A 56 3.54 8.52 1.87
C ARG A 56 2.85 7.21 2.24
N CYS A 57 3.59 6.11 2.40
CA CYS A 57 3.03 4.84 2.82
C CYS A 57 2.44 4.92 4.23
N ARG A 58 1.30 4.26 4.42
CA ARG A 58 0.54 4.33 5.69
C ARG A 58 0.05 2.96 6.14
N VAL A 59 -0.46 2.90 7.36
CA VAL A 59 -1.10 1.73 7.94
C VAL A 59 -2.23 2.14 8.85
N ASN A 60 -3.33 1.41 8.83
CA ASN A 60 -4.39 1.54 9.84
C ASN A 60 -4.76 0.17 10.40
N LYS A 61 -5.91 0.03 11.08
CA LYS A 61 -6.34 -1.26 11.64
C LYS A 61 -6.51 -2.35 10.58
N ARG A 62 -7.05 -2.00 9.41
CA ARG A 62 -7.48 -2.96 8.36
C ARG A 62 -6.47 -3.14 7.22
N TYR A 63 -5.72 -2.09 6.87
CA TYR A 63 -4.90 -2.05 5.66
C TYR A 63 -3.44 -1.69 5.96
N TYR A 64 -2.56 -2.25 5.14
CA TYR A 64 -1.32 -1.59 4.74
C TYR A 64 -1.60 -0.80 3.46
N ILE A 65 -1.14 0.45 3.41
CA ILE A 65 -1.36 1.35 2.28
C ILE A 65 0.02 1.64 1.68
N LEU A 66 0.32 0.99 0.56
CA LEU A 66 1.53 1.23 -0.23
C LEU A 66 1.24 2.38 -1.18
N VAL A 67 2.09 3.40 -1.21
CA VAL A 67 2.03 4.45 -2.23
C VAL A 67 3.18 4.24 -3.20
N HIS A 68 2.87 4.03 -4.47
CA HIS A 68 3.83 3.78 -5.53
C HIS A 68 3.30 4.35 -6.85
N SER A 69 4.14 4.99 -7.66
CA SER A 69 3.72 5.67 -8.90
C SER A 69 2.52 6.63 -8.73
N ALA A 70 2.49 7.37 -7.62
CA ALA A 70 1.36 8.24 -7.24
C ALA A 70 0.00 7.52 -7.07
N THR A 71 0.02 6.20 -6.87
CA THR A 71 -1.17 5.37 -6.66
C THR A 71 -1.12 4.77 -5.26
N GLU A 72 -2.23 4.85 -4.51
CA GLU A 72 -2.40 4.14 -3.25
C GLU A 72 -2.94 2.72 -3.49
N TYR A 73 -2.19 1.71 -3.08
CA TYR A 73 -2.56 0.31 -3.09
C TYR A 73 -3.02 -0.10 -1.69
N PHE A 74 -4.28 -0.52 -1.56
CA PHE A 74 -4.88 -0.94 -0.31
C PHE A 74 -4.71 -2.46 -0.14
N ILE A 75 -3.77 -2.84 0.73
CA ILE A 75 -3.44 -4.24 1.01
C ILE A 75 -4.11 -4.63 2.32
N ARG A 76 -5.09 -5.54 2.26
CA ARG A 76 -5.76 -6.07 3.46
C ARG A 76 -4.75 -6.91 4.25
N LYS A 77 -4.68 -6.72 5.58
CA LYS A 77 -3.77 -7.48 6.47
C LYS A 77 -4.09 -8.98 6.47
#